data_AF-A0A433BYG6-F1
#
_entry.id   AF-A0A433BYG6-F1
#
_cell.length_a   1.000
_cell.length_b   1.000
_cell.length_c   1.000
_cell.angle_alpha   90.00
_cell.angle_beta   90.00
_cell.angle_gamma   90.00
#
_symmetry.space_group_name_H-M   'P 1'
#
loop_
_entity.id
_entity.type
_entity.pdbx_description
1 polymer ?
#
loop_
_entity_poly.entity_id
_entity_poly.type
_entity_poly.pdbx_seq_one_letter_code
_entity_poly.pdbx_strand_id
1 'polypeptide(L)'
;MKSLKSIFQIGVVFAAIVQVSVAGPVRKPSAPIARDANKIIKGKNFDRFVVIVLENTDYDDALKQPYLGSLGNRDNAVLLTEYSAVTHPSQPNYIAMIKGNTHGVFFDFDSTLSDRTIVDLLEDKHISWKSYAENYSGGCKLDSKQDHGLYARKHVPFVSFTTITSNPARCANIVPATQLDDDIANNAVPQFVFYTPNMKDDGHDTNTDTAAKWLESFLEPRLKQSAFYDNTLILITFDEQENYISLHNHVYAALIGGAVKRSVRTDSNPYSHYSILKTVEENWDLGSLGQNDVDATPFVTKDNGLGDRIKNIVMVMMENRSFDKMAGYFKYSPDINGLTGKEYNLVNTSDPNSAKIYATMDASYIDPDDPNHGIDAVVEQIGIHHPQITGYPGSAFGPFKQNQLTMSGFVQNMIKTHNISTSDLPRIKHVINSFNPADIPVTHALAQNFAIIDHWYASVPGSTQPNRLFAHAATSHGETTTTAGNYLAGYPQKTIFNSLDDAGITWKNYFQQLPSTIVFQQVRKLGFVDNLKSYDHFLADAKTGTLPQYSFVDPTYEKFPS
;
A
#
# COMPACT_ATOMS: atom_id res chain seq x y z
N MET A 1 -12.47 70.32 -0.40
CA MET A 1 -11.33 69.77 0.37
C MET A 1 -11.23 68.30 0.01
N LYS A 2 -10.35 67.93 -0.95
CA LYS A 2 -9.06 67.22 -0.75
C LYS A 2 -9.23 65.89 0.03
N SER A 3 -9.25 64.71 -0.60
CA SER A 3 -8.12 63.92 -1.16
C SER A 3 -7.06 63.51 -0.13
N LEU A 4 -6.83 62.20 0.05
CA LEU A 4 -5.57 61.45 0.26
C LEU A 4 -5.92 59.99 0.67
N LYS A 5 -5.64 58.94 -0.11
CA LYS A 5 -4.37 58.21 -0.37
C LYS A 5 -3.87 57.31 0.79
N SER A 6 -3.87 55.99 0.56
CA SER A 6 -2.95 54.97 1.10
C SER A 6 -3.25 53.65 0.35
N ILE A 7 -2.64 53.36 -0.80
CA ILE A 7 -1.38 52.62 -1.00
C ILE A 7 -1.33 51.29 -0.22
N PHE A 8 -1.65 50.19 -0.91
CA PHE A 8 -1.10 48.86 -0.62
C PHE A 8 -0.20 48.50 -1.82
N GLN A 9 1.11 48.50 -1.60
CA GLN A 9 2.09 47.96 -2.55
C GLN A 9 2.10 46.44 -2.41
N ILE A 10 1.62 45.74 -3.44
CA ILE A 10 1.94 44.33 -3.67
C ILE A 10 3.22 44.33 -4.50
N GLY A 11 4.32 43.86 -3.91
CA GLY A 11 5.57 43.63 -4.62
C GLY A 11 5.41 42.45 -5.57
N VAL A 12 5.25 42.74 -6.86
CA VAL A 12 5.38 41.75 -7.93
C VAL A 12 6.87 41.61 -8.26
N VAL A 13 7.47 40.49 -7.87
CA VAL A 13 8.80 40.10 -8.34
C VAL A 13 8.65 39.46 -9.71
N PHE A 14 9.04 40.18 -10.77
CA PHE A 14 9.25 39.58 -12.09
C PHE A 14 10.60 38.84 -12.08
N ALA A 15 10.56 37.52 -11.96
CA ALA A 15 11.70 36.68 -12.32
C ALA A 15 11.65 36.41 -13.83
N ALA A 16 12.43 37.18 -14.61
CA ALA A 16 12.66 36.89 -16.01
C ALA A 16 13.57 35.67 -16.14
N ILE A 17 12.99 34.49 -16.36
CA ILE A 17 13.75 33.31 -16.80
C ILE A 17 13.92 33.43 -18.31
N VAL A 18 15.12 33.78 -18.75
CA VAL A 18 15.54 33.64 -20.15
C VAL A 18 15.77 32.16 -20.41
N GLN A 19 14.80 31.46 -20.98
CA GLN A 19 15.00 30.14 -21.55
C GLN A 19 15.77 30.28 -22.86
N VAL A 20 17.03 29.87 -22.86
CA VAL A 20 17.81 29.65 -24.07
C VAL A 20 17.37 28.31 -24.66
N SER A 21 16.50 28.34 -25.68
CA SER A 21 16.17 27.15 -26.48
C SER A 21 17.36 26.80 -27.36
N VAL A 22 18.15 25.81 -26.95
CA VAL A 22 19.09 25.13 -27.86
C VAL A 22 18.27 24.16 -28.71
N ALA A 23 17.97 24.55 -29.94
CA ALA A 23 17.37 23.65 -30.93
C ALA A 23 18.33 22.46 -31.17
N GLY A 24 17.97 21.29 -30.66
CA GLY A 24 18.65 20.04 -31.00
C GLY A 24 18.49 19.71 -32.49
N PRO A 25 19.41 18.93 -33.08
CA PRO A 25 19.36 18.62 -34.50
C PRO A 25 18.10 17.81 -34.82
N VAL A 26 17.32 18.29 -35.80
CA VAL A 26 16.18 17.57 -36.39
C VAL A 26 16.67 16.23 -36.93
N ARG A 27 16.30 15.14 -36.26
CA ARG A 27 16.63 13.77 -36.70
C ARG A 27 15.74 13.43 -37.90
N LYS A 28 16.38 13.09 -39.04
CA LYS A 28 15.65 12.55 -40.21
C LYS A 28 14.85 11.30 -39.81
N PRO A 29 13.67 11.06 -40.40
CA PRO A 29 12.92 9.83 -40.17
C PRO A 29 13.78 8.63 -40.54
N SER A 30 14.04 7.75 -39.59
CA SER A 30 14.65 6.44 -39.85
C SER A 30 13.66 5.57 -40.64
N ALA A 31 14.17 4.85 -41.65
CA ALA A 31 13.41 3.91 -42.46
C ALA A 31 12.66 2.88 -41.59
N PRO A 32 11.47 2.40 -42.02
CA PRO A 32 10.65 1.51 -41.21
C PRO A 32 11.32 0.14 -41.08
N ILE A 33 11.78 -0.18 -39.88
CA ILE A 33 12.16 -1.54 -39.49
C ILE A 33 10.85 -2.35 -39.38
N ALA A 34 10.79 -3.50 -40.05
CA ALA A 34 9.65 -4.42 -39.99
C ALA A 34 9.33 -4.76 -38.52
N ARG A 35 8.11 -4.43 -38.08
CA ARG A 35 7.66 -4.50 -36.68
C ARG A 35 7.13 -5.90 -36.35
N ASP A 36 7.51 -6.42 -35.20
CA ASP A 36 6.83 -7.58 -34.60
C ASP A 36 5.57 -7.10 -33.89
N ALA A 37 4.43 -7.16 -34.57
CA ALA A 37 3.15 -6.58 -34.13
C ALA A 37 2.62 -7.17 -32.81
N ASN A 38 3.20 -8.26 -32.31
CA ASN A 38 2.76 -8.98 -31.12
C ASN A 38 3.59 -8.69 -29.87
N LYS A 39 4.62 -7.83 -29.95
CA LYS A 39 5.46 -7.52 -28.79
C LYS A 39 4.77 -6.53 -27.85
N ILE A 40 4.30 -7.02 -26.70
CA ILE A 40 3.80 -6.17 -25.60
C ILE A 40 4.95 -5.38 -24.97
N ILE A 41 4.79 -4.06 -24.87
CA ILE A 41 5.67 -3.18 -24.13
C ILE A 41 5.20 -3.10 -22.68
N LYS A 42 5.96 -3.71 -21.75
CA LYS A 42 5.57 -3.78 -20.34
C LYS A 42 5.37 -2.39 -19.75
N GLY A 43 4.23 -2.19 -19.08
CA GLY A 43 3.96 -0.97 -18.32
C GLY A 43 4.37 -1.13 -16.85
N LYS A 44 4.39 -0.01 -16.11
CA LYS A 44 4.75 0.00 -14.69
C LYS A 44 3.72 -0.69 -13.80
N ASN A 45 2.45 -0.56 -14.14
CA ASN A 45 1.32 -0.99 -13.33
C ASN A 45 0.39 -1.97 -14.07
N PHE A 46 0.30 -1.84 -15.39
CA PHE A 46 -0.50 -2.71 -16.27
C PHE A 46 0.13 -2.79 -17.65
N ASP A 47 -0.14 -3.86 -18.39
CA ASP A 47 0.34 -4.04 -19.77
C ASP A 47 -0.69 -3.61 -20.81
N ARG A 48 -1.95 -3.45 -20.40
CA ARG A 48 -3.06 -3.03 -21.24
C ARG A 48 -4.04 -2.15 -20.47
N PHE A 49 -4.60 -1.15 -21.14
CA PHE A 49 -5.69 -0.34 -20.63
C PHE A 49 -6.86 -0.35 -21.60
N VAL A 50 -8.04 -0.72 -21.10
CA VAL A 50 -9.31 -0.73 -21.82
C VAL A 50 -10.20 0.36 -21.24
N VAL A 51 -10.72 1.24 -22.10
CA VAL A 51 -11.69 2.27 -21.74
C VAL A 51 -13.02 1.92 -22.41
N ILE A 52 -14.08 1.79 -21.62
CA ILE A 52 -15.45 1.56 -22.08
C ILE A 52 -16.28 2.75 -21.59
N VAL A 53 -16.95 3.43 -22.51
CA VAL A 53 -17.75 4.62 -22.22
C VAL A 53 -19.22 4.35 -22.53
N LEU A 54 -20.08 4.56 -21.55
CA LEU A 54 -21.55 4.51 -21.63
C LEU A 54 -22.13 5.93 -21.67
N GLU A 55 -23.44 6.08 -21.87
CA GLU A 55 -24.13 7.37 -21.99
C GLU A 55 -25.56 7.31 -21.39
N ASN A 56 -26.19 8.39 -20.96
CA ASN A 56 -25.73 9.34 -19.94
C ASN A 56 -26.39 8.90 -18.65
N THR A 57 -25.73 9.04 -17.50
CA THR A 57 -26.35 8.67 -16.22
C THR A 57 -25.69 9.38 -15.05
N ASP A 58 -26.50 9.88 -14.12
CA ASP A 58 -26.03 10.42 -12.84
C ASP A 58 -25.38 9.32 -11.99
N TYR A 59 -24.25 9.61 -11.31
CA TYR A 59 -23.53 8.66 -10.46
C TYR A 59 -24.45 7.83 -9.53
N ASP A 60 -25.37 8.50 -8.82
CA ASP A 60 -26.24 7.85 -7.83
C ASP A 60 -27.24 6.87 -8.47
N ASP A 61 -27.65 7.11 -9.72
CA ASP A 61 -28.59 6.26 -10.43
C ASP A 61 -27.89 5.04 -11.04
N ALA A 62 -26.70 5.23 -11.62
CA ALA A 62 -25.84 4.12 -12.03
C ALA A 62 -25.50 3.20 -10.84
N LEU A 63 -25.23 3.77 -9.66
CA LEU A 63 -24.88 2.98 -8.47
C LEU A 63 -26.07 2.13 -7.95
N LYS A 64 -27.32 2.57 -8.16
CA LYS A 64 -28.52 1.79 -7.81
C LYS A 64 -28.76 0.62 -8.75
N GLN A 65 -28.21 0.67 -9.97
CA GLN A 65 -28.33 -0.40 -10.95
C GLN A 65 -27.57 -1.65 -10.45
N PRO A 66 -28.20 -2.84 -10.33
CA PRO A 66 -27.59 -3.99 -9.65
C PRO A 66 -26.23 -4.43 -10.17
N TYR A 67 -26.02 -4.46 -11.49
CA TYR A 67 -24.76 -4.88 -12.08
C TYR A 67 -23.67 -3.84 -11.84
N LEU A 68 -23.93 -2.57 -12.18
CA LEU A 68 -22.99 -1.47 -11.99
C LEU A 68 -22.64 -1.28 -10.50
N GLY A 69 -23.64 -1.28 -9.61
CA GLY A 69 -23.45 -1.20 -8.17
C GLY A 69 -22.66 -2.38 -7.57
N SER A 70 -22.58 -3.51 -8.28
CA SER A 70 -21.78 -4.67 -7.84
C SER A 70 -20.30 -4.56 -8.21
N LEU A 71 -19.93 -3.84 -9.27
CA LEU A 71 -18.58 -3.90 -9.87
C LEU A 71 -17.48 -3.54 -8.87
N GLY A 72 -17.63 -2.43 -8.14
CA GLY A 72 -16.62 -1.96 -7.16
C GLY A 72 -16.44 -2.88 -5.95
N ASN A 73 -17.40 -3.77 -5.68
CA ASN A 73 -17.34 -4.73 -4.57
C ASN A 73 -16.63 -6.03 -4.94
N ARG A 74 -16.25 -6.21 -6.21
CA ARG A 74 -15.57 -7.41 -6.69
C ARG A 74 -14.11 -7.43 -6.29
N ASP A 75 -13.55 -8.63 -6.27
CA ASP A 75 -12.10 -8.81 -6.25
C ASP A 75 -11.48 -8.22 -7.51
N ASN A 76 -10.34 -7.56 -7.36
CA ASN A 76 -9.64 -6.82 -8.41
C ASN A 76 -10.50 -5.71 -9.03
N ALA A 77 -11.25 -4.98 -8.19
CA ALA A 77 -12.01 -3.82 -8.58
C ALA A 77 -11.94 -2.72 -7.52
N VAL A 78 -12.15 -1.47 -7.96
CA VAL A 78 -12.33 -0.30 -7.11
C VAL A 78 -13.32 0.67 -7.77
N LEU A 79 -14.31 1.13 -6.99
CA LEU A 79 -15.24 2.19 -7.40
C LEU A 79 -14.57 3.56 -7.19
N LEU A 80 -14.61 4.43 -8.19
CA LEU A 80 -14.10 5.80 -8.10
C LEU A 80 -15.26 6.71 -7.69
N THR A 81 -15.27 7.15 -6.43
CA THR A 81 -16.43 7.85 -5.83
C THR A 81 -16.42 9.36 -6.08
N GLU A 82 -15.34 9.90 -6.65
CA GLU A 82 -15.17 11.32 -6.96
C GLU A 82 -14.65 11.48 -8.40
N TYR A 83 -15.43 10.98 -9.37
CA TYR A 83 -15.09 11.01 -10.79
C TYR A 83 -16.02 11.94 -11.58
N SER A 84 -15.47 13.02 -12.14
CA SER A 84 -16.23 14.00 -12.91
C SER A 84 -15.97 13.92 -14.40
N ALA A 85 -17.04 13.93 -15.20
CA ALA A 85 -16.98 14.28 -16.61
C ALA A 85 -16.57 15.76 -16.78
N VAL A 86 -16.11 16.12 -17.98
CA VAL A 86 -15.44 17.42 -18.21
C VAL A 86 -16.44 18.53 -18.49
N THR A 87 -17.49 18.24 -19.26
CA THR A 87 -18.45 19.26 -19.71
C THR A 87 -19.74 18.60 -20.21
N HIS A 88 -20.67 19.41 -20.70
CA HIS A 88 -21.71 19.00 -21.64
C HIS A 88 -21.53 19.71 -22.99
N PRO A 89 -22.00 19.14 -24.12
CA PRO A 89 -22.55 17.78 -24.29
C PRO A 89 -21.45 16.70 -24.50
N SER A 90 -21.84 15.49 -24.90
CA SER A 90 -21.02 14.29 -25.04
C SER A 90 -19.71 14.45 -25.82
N GLN A 91 -19.75 14.97 -27.05
CA GLN A 91 -18.58 14.95 -27.95
C GLN A 91 -17.33 15.64 -27.36
N PRO A 92 -17.42 16.83 -26.74
CA PRO A 92 -16.32 17.42 -26.00
C PRO A 92 -15.66 16.49 -24.96
N ASN A 93 -16.43 15.64 -24.25
CA ASN A 93 -15.90 14.68 -23.29
C ASN A 93 -15.04 13.61 -23.99
N TYR A 94 -15.56 13.00 -25.07
CA TYR A 94 -14.79 12.03 -25.87
C TYR A 94 -13.50 12.64 -26.42
N ILE A 95 -13.51 13.88 -26.90
CA ILE A 95 -12.31 14.60 -27.35
C ILE A 95 -11.33 14.78 -26.18
N ALA A 96 -11.83 15.23 -25.02
CA ALA A 96 -11.03 15.43 -23.81
C ALA A 96 -10.31 14.15 -23.36
N MET A 97 -10.95 12.98 -23.46
CA MET A 97 -10.37 11.68 -23.10
C MET A 97 -9.12 11.29 -23.89
N ILE A 98 -8.94 11.82 -25.13
CA ILE A 98 -7.78 11.48 -25.98
C ILE A 98 -6.84 12.66 -26.26
N LYS A 99 -7.28 13.90 -25.97
CA LYS A 99 -6.54 15.14 -26.29
C LYS A 99 -6.09 15.96 -25.08
N GLY A 100 -6.71 15.77 -23.92
CA GLY A 100 -6.40 16.50 -22.68
C GLY A 100 -7.07 17.88 -22.60
N ASN A 101 -7.90 18.23 -23.58
CA ASN A 101 -8.78 19.40 -23.58
C ASN A 101 -9.94 19.18 -24.57
N THR A 102 -10.95 20.05 -24.57
CA THR A 102 -12.09 19.97 -25.52
C THR A 102 -11.79 20.60 -26.88
N HIS A 103 -10.62 21.24 -27.05
CA HIS A 103 -10.24 22.05 -28.22
C HIS A 103 -11.31 23.06 -28.66
N GLY A 104 -12.11 23.59 -27.72
CA GLY A 104 -13.18 24.54 -28.05
C GLY A 104 -14.34 23.92 -28.84
N VAL A 105 -14.47 22.58 -28.82
CA VAL A 105 -15.71 21.92 -29.21
C VAL A 105 -16.71 22.10 -28.05
N PHE A 106 -17.89 22.62 -28.37
CA PHE A 106 -18.94 22.97 -27.41
C PHE A 106 -20.28 22.28 -27.68
N PHE A 107 -20.40 21.56 -28.79
CA PHE A 107 -21.65 20.97 -29.27
C PHE A 107 -21.37 19.62 -29.93
N ASP A 108 -22.41 18.80 -30.07
CA ASP A 108 -22.39 17.50 -30.75
C ASP A 108 -22.44 17.65 -32.29
N PHE A 109 -21.47 18.38 -32.85
CA PHE A 109 -21.32 18.54 -34.29
C PHE A 109 -20.04 17.90 -34.78
N ASP A 110 -20.11 17.23 -35.94
CA ASP A 110 -18.96 16.68 -36.62
C ASP A 110 -17.76 17.65 -36.60
N SER A 111 -16.72 17.26 -35.86
CA SER A 111 -15.55 18.08 -35.61
C SER A 111 -14.35 17.52 -36.39
N THR A 112 -13.51 18.42 -36.90
CA THR A 112 -12.29 18.07 -37.63
C THR A 112 -11.13 18.87 -37.05
N LEU A 113 -10.27 18.20 -36.31
CA LEU A 113 -9.17 18.74 -35.52
C LEU A 113 -7.83 18.25 -36.10
N SER A 114 -6.72 18.93 -35.79
CA SER A 114 -5.40 18.59 -36.37
C SER A 114 -4.29 18.45 -35.33
N ASP A 115 -4.66 18.42 -34.06
CA ASP A 115 -3.73 18.39 -32.95
C ASP A 115 -3.17 16.99 -32.68
N ARG A 116 -2.10 16.96 -31.88
CA ARG A 116 -1.56 15.72 -31.31
C ARG A 116 -2.51 15.16 -30.27
N THR A 117 -2.60 13.84 -30.18
CA THR A 117 -3.43 13.10 -29.22
C THR A 117 -2.59 12.04 -28.51
N ILE A 118 -3.20 11.28 -27.61
CA ILE A 118 -2.55 10.12 -26.96
C ILE A 118 -1.96 9.12 -27.97
N VAL A 119 -2.52 9.03 -29.18
CA VAL A 119 -1.99 8.17 -30.26
C VAL A 119 -0.56 8.53 -30.61
N ASP A 120 -0.21 9.82 -30.67
CA ASP A 120 1.14 10.26 -30.97
C ASP A 120 2.12 9.82 -29.88
N LEU A 121 1.71 9.94 -28.61
CA LEU A 121 2.52 9.52 -27.46
C LEU A 121 2.71 8.01 -27.38
N LEU A 122 1.65 7.24 -27.65
CA LEU A 122 1.70 5.77 -27.70
C LEU A 122 2.64 5.29 -28.80
N GLU A 123 2.54 5.86 -30.00
CA GLU A 123 3.36 5.46 -31.15
C GLU A 123 4.85 5.82 -30.98
N ASP A 124 5.15 6.94 -30.32
CA ASP A 124 6.53 7.35 -29.96
C ASP A 124 7.23 6.29 -29.08
N LYS A 125 6.46 5.50 -28.31
CA LYS A 125 6.95 4.39 -27.47
C LYS A 125 6.57 3.00 -27.99
N HIS A 126 6.02 2.92 -29.21
CA HIS A 126 5.60 1.69 -29.86
C HIS A 126 4.54 0.89 -29.09
N ILE A 127 3.68 1.57 -28.33
CA ILE A 127 2.53 0.98 -27.67
C ILE A 127 1.41 0.82 -28.71
N SER A 128 0.86 -0.40 -28.82
CA SER A 128 -0.24 -0.67 -29.77
C SER A 128 -1.56 -0.10 -29.27
N TRP A 129 -2.39 0.39 -30.19
CA TRP A 129 -3.69 0.97 -29.87
C TRP A 129 -4.74 0.63 -30.92
N LYS A 130 -6.01 0.50 -30.52
CA LYS A 130 -7.16 0.50 -31.44
C LYS A 130 -8.40 1.12 -30.79
N SER A 131 -9.28 1.65 -31.63
CA SER A 131 -10.64 2.07 -31.29
C SER A 131 -11.62 1.09 -31.91
N TYR A 132 -12.47 0.49 -31.07
CA TYR A 132 -13.52 -0.45 -31.46
C TYR A 132 -14.86 0.25 -31.31
N ALA A 133 -15.63 0.33 -32.39
CA ALA A 133 -16.94 0.99 -32.37
C ALA A 133 -18.02 0.07 -32.91
N GLU A 134 -19.11 -0.08 -32.17
CA GLU A 134 -20.26 -0.87 -32.61
C GLU A 134 -20.98 -0.19 -33.78
N ASN A 135 -21.51 -1.02 -34.69
CA ASN A 135 -22.19 -0.60 -35.92
C ASN A 135 -21.37 0.32 -36.85
N TYR A 136 -20.07 0.48 -36.59
CA TYR A 136 -19.14 1.13 -37.48
C TYR A 136 -18.70 0.18 -38.58
N SER A 137 -18.85 0.60 -39.84
CA SER A 137 -18.52 -0.26 -41.00
C SER A 137 -17.02 -0.32 -41.36
N GLY A 138 -16.15 0.30 -40.55
CA GLY A 138 -14.71 0.29 -40.78
C GLY A 138 -14.26 1.19 -41.94
N GLY A 139 -12.98 1.10 -42.28
CA GLY A 139 -12.41 1.82 -43.42
C GLY A 139 -12.24 3.33 -43.22
N CYS A 140 -12.18 3.79 -41.96
CA CYS A 140 -11.98 5.20 -41.62
C CYS A 140 -13.07 6.14 -42.15
N LYS A 141 -14.29 5.64 -42.28
CA LYS A 141 -15.44 6.43 -42.74
C LYS A 141 -15.80 7.52 -41.75
N LEU A 142 -16.13 8.69 -42.29
CA LEU A 142 -16.41 9.91 -41.52
C LEU A 142 -17.91 10.25 -41.47
N ASP A 143 -18.78 9.30 -41.85
CA ASP A 143 -20.23 9.48 -41.77
C ASP A 143 -20.64 9.84 -40.34
N SER A 144 -21.46 10.88 -40.18
CA SER A 144 -21.93 11.32 -38.86
C SER A 144 -22.72 10.22 -38.14
N LYS A 145 -23.46 9.41 -38.91
CA LYS A 145 -24.24 8.26 -38.44
C LYS A 145 -24.13 7.09 -39.42
N GLN A 146 -24.22 5.86 -38.91
CA GLN A 146 -24.31 4.63 -39.70
C GLN A 146 -25.37 3.70 -39.12
N ASP A 147 -25.73 2.67 -39.88
CA ASP A 147 -26.67 1.61 -39.49
C ASP A 147 -27.95 2.15 -38.82
N HIS A 148 -28.70 2.95 -39.58
CA HIS A 148 -29.94 3.57 -39.13
C HIS A 148 -29.83 4.44 -37.87
N GLY A 149 -28.63 4.94 -37.57
CA GLY A 149 -28.38 5.83 -36.44
C GLY A 149 -27.81 5.15 -35.20
N LEU A 150 -27.57 3.83 -35.23
CA LEU A 150 -26.97 3.11 -34.11
C LEU A 150 -25.51 3.54 -33.87
N TYR A 151 -24.76 3.79 -34.93
CA TYR A 151 -23.44 4.40 -34.81
C TYR A 151 -23.53 5.92 -34.85
N ALA A 152 -22.81 6.61 -33.96
CA ALA A 152 -22.65 8.05 -33.96
C ALA A 152 -21.17 8.45 -33.92
N ARG A 153 -20.75 9.28 -34.89
CA ARG A 153 -19.37 9.78 -34.99
C ARG A 153 -18.92 10.53 -33.73
N LYS A 154 -19.84 11.21 -33.05
CA LYS A 154 -19.55 11.99 -31.84
C LYS A 154 -18.95 11.16 -30.69
N HIS A 155 -19.21 9.85 -30.61
CA HIS A 155 -18.68 8.97 -29.55
C HIS A 155 -17.36 8.28 -29.92
N VAL A 156 -16.84 8.53 -31.13
CA VAL A 156 -15.57 7.95 -31.60
C VAL A 156 -14.58 9.09 -31.80
N PRO A 157 -13.82 9.49 -30.77
CA PRO A 157 -13.04 10.72 -30.84
C PRO A 157 -11.92 10.67 -31.89
N PHE A 158 -11.39 9.48 -32.17
CA PHE A 158 -10.29 9.27 -33.13
C PHE A 158 -10.62 9.72 -34.56
N VAL A 159 -11.89 9.60 -35.01
CA VAL A 159 -12.31 10.07 -36.34
C VAL A 159 -12.47 11.59 -36.44
N SER A 160 -12.31 12.31 -35.32
CA SER A 160 -12.30 13.77 -35.31
C SER A 160 -10.91 14.36 -35.60
N PHE A 161 -9.83 13.58 -35.62
CA PHE A 161 -8.46 14.08 -35.78
C PHE A 161 -7.85 13.73 -37.14
N THR A 162 -7.45 14.73 -37.92
CA THR A 162 -6.81 14.56 -39.23
C THR A 162 -5.42 13.93 -39.14
N THR A 163 -4.73 14.11 -38.01
CA THR A 163 -3.46 13.42 -37.69
C THR A 163 -3.64 11.90 -37.61
N ILE A 164 -4.87 11.41 -37.47
CA ILE A 164 -5.27 10.00 -37.50
C ILE A 164 -5.89 9.66 -38.85
N THR A 165 -6.94 10.37 -39.26
CA THR A 165 -7.74 10.02 -40.46
C THR A 165 -7.02 10.25 -41.78
N SER A 166 -5.99 11.10 -41.81
CA SER A 166 -5.14 11.29 -43.01
C SER A 166 -3.94 10.35 -43.06
N ASN A 167 -3.74 9.51 -42.03
CA ASN A 167 -2.68 8.50 -41.98
C ASN A 167 -3.30 7.09 -42.14
N PRO A 168 -3.07 6.39 -43.28
CA PRO A 168 -3.66 5.08 -43.53
C PRO A 168 -3.39 4.03 -42.44
N ALA A 169 -2.21 4.06 -41.81
CA ALA A 169 -1.85 3.11 -40.76
C ALA A 169 -2.63 3.38 -39.46
N ARG A 170 -2.84 4.66 -39.11
CA ARG A 170 -3.65 5.05 -37.95
C ARG A 170 -5.14 4.84 -38.20
N CYS A 171 -5.62 5.14 -39.41
CA CYS A 171 -6.99 4.83 -39.85
C CYS A 171 -7.34 3.35 -39.67
N ALA A 172 -6.41 2.45 -39.98
CA ALA A 172 -6.61 1.01 -39.86
C ALA A 172 -6.82 0.54 -38.40
N ASN A 173 -6.51 1.37 -37.41
CA ASN A 173 -6.76 1.09 -36.00
C ASN A 173 -8.14 1.54 -35.51
N ILE A 174 -8.97 2.16 -36.36
CA ILE A 174 -10.37 2.46 -36.08
C ILE A 174 -11.21 1.38 -36.76
N VAL A 175 -11.75 0.46 -35.95
CA VAL A 175 -12.27 -0.82 -36.43
C VAL A 175 -13.70 -1.08 -35.94
N PRO A 176 -14.48 -1.91 -36.67
CA PRO A 176 -15.75 -2.42 -36.16
C PRO A 176 -15.54 -3.19 -34.85
N ALA A 177 -16.46 -3.03 -33.89
CA ALA A 177 -16.37 -3.69 -32.59
C ALA A 177 -16.32 -5.23 -32.67
N THR A 178 -16.89 -5.83 -33.73
CA THR A 178 -16.82 -7.28 -33.98
C THR A 178 -15.40 -7.81 -34.06
N GLN A 179 -14.41 -6.97 -34.37
CA GLN A 179 -13.00 -7.37 -34.44
C GLN A 179 -12.39 -7.65 -33.05
N LEU A 180 -12.97 -7.16 -31.95
CA LEU A 180 -12.39 -7.35 -30.62
C LEU A 180 -12.29 -8.84 -30.25
N ASP A 181 -13.30 -9.63 -30.56
CA ASP A 181 -13.29 -11.07 -30.23
C ASP A 181 -12.30 -11.85 -31.09
N ASP A 182 -12.11 -11.45 -32.34
CA ASP A 182 -11.06 -11.98 -33.21
C ASP A 182 -9.67 -11.63 -32.64
N ASP A 183 -9.46 -10.39 -32.19
CA ASP A 183 -8.20 -9.97 -31.57
C ASP A 183 -7.95 -10.69 -30.23
N ILE A 184 -8.98 -10.96 -29.43
CA ILE A 184 -8.89 -11.77 -28.20
C ILE A 184 -8.50 -13.20 -28.54
N ALA A 185 -9.20 -13.84 -29.48
CA ALA A 185 -8.95 -15.23 -29.88
C ALA A 185 -7.54 -15.44 -30.45
N ASN A 186 -6.99 -14.42 -31.11
CA ASN A 186 -5.65 -14.44 -31.69
C ASN A 186 -4.56 -13.90 -30.76
N ASN A 187 -4.88 -13.56 -29.50
CA ASN A 187 -3.97 -12.93 -28.53
C ASN A 187 -3.30 -11.64 -29.09
N ALA A 188 -4.07 -10.88 -29.87
CA ALA A 188 -3.66 -9.68 -30.62
C ALA A 188 -4.34 -8.40 -30.11
N VAL A 189 -4.98 -8.44 -28.93
CA VAL A 189 -5.59 -7.26 -28.30
C VAL A 189 -4.53 -6.17 -28.09
N PRO A 190 -4.74 -4.93 -28.57
CA PRO A 190 -3.76 -3.86 -28.43
C PRO A 190 -3.61 -3.44 -26.97
N GLN A 191 -2.56 -2.69 -26.66
CA GLN A 191 -2.26 -2.24 -25.29
C GLN A 191 -3.12 -1.06 -24.84
N PHE A 192 -3.59 -0.20 -25.76
CA PHE A 192 -4.60 0.81 -25.46
C PHE A 192 -5.85 0.53 -26.30
N VAL A 193 -6.96 0.22 -25.62
CA VAL A 193 -8.25 -0.10 -26.22
C VAL A 193 -9.25 0.97 -25.82
N PHE A 194 -9.90 1.57 -26.81
CA PHE A 194 -11.06 2.42 -26.60
C PHE A 194 -12.28 1.74 -27.23
N TYR A 195 -13.26 1.36 -26.42
CA TYR A 195 -14.46 0.67 -26.87
C TYR A 195 -15.66 1.59 -26.74
N THR A 196 -16.36 1.80 -27.85
CA THR A 196 -17.55 2.64 -27.96
C THR A 196 -18.75 1.75 -28.32
N PRO A 197 -19.69 1.50 -27.40
CA PRO A 197 -20.95 0.83 -27.71
C PRO A 197 -21.81 1.71 -28.64
N ASN A 198 -22.82 1.11 -29.26
CA ASN A 198 -23.76 1.85 -30.09
C ASN A 198 -24.78 2.61 -29.25
N MET A 199 -25.52 3.53 -29.88
CA MET A 199 -26.50 4.44 -29.25
C MET A 199 -27.59 3.75 -28.42
N LYS A 200 -27.81 2.43 -28.55
CA LYS A 200 -28.73 1.68 -27.68
C LYS A 200 -28.02 0.98 -26.53
N ASP A 201 -26.83 0.49 -26.79
CA ASP A 201 -26.04 -0.32 -25.88
C ASP A 201 -25.24 0.54 -24.90
N ASP A 202 -24.90 1.78 -25.26
CA ASP A 202 -24.34 2.79 -24.36
C ASP A 202 -25.38 3.37 -23.40
N GLY A 203 -26.65 3.41 -23.80
CA GLY A 203 -27.78 3.92 -23.03
C GLY A 203 -28.45 5.17 -23.62
N HIS A 204 -27.91 5.78 -24.68
CA HIS A 204 -28.38 7.08 -25.21
C HIS A 204 -29.85 7.06 -25.67
N ASP A 205 -30.19 6.13 -26.56
CA ASP A 205 -31.53 5.95 -27.12
C ASP A 205 -32.34 4.93 -26.30
N THR A 206 -31.82 4.52 -25.15
CA THR A 206 -32.45 3.56 -24.23
C THR A 206 -32.44 4.08 -22.78
N ASN A 207 -31.70 3.42 -21.87
CA ASN A 207 -31.53 3.79 -20.46
C ASN A 207 -30.41 2.95 -19.81
N THR A 208 -30.04 3.34 -18.58
CA THR A 208 -29.03 2.70 -17.75
C THR A 208 -29.23 1.20 -17.56
N ASP A 209 -30.47 0.71 -17.48
CA ASP A 209 -30.75 -0.73 -17.32
C ASP A 209 -30.42 -1.54 -18.58
N THR A 210 -30.67 -0.96 -19.76
CA THR A 210 -30.27 -1.57 -21.03
C THR A 210 -28.75 -1.59 -21.13
N ALA A 211 -28.10 -0.46 -20.86
CA ALA A 211 -26.65 -0.34 -20.89
C ALA A 211 -25.95 -1.30 -19.92
N ALA A 212 -26.46 -1.44 -18.69
CA ALA A 212 -25.90 -2.35 -17.70
C ALA A 212 -26.05 -3.83 -18.09
N LYS A 213 -27.19 -4.23 -18.68
CA LYS A 213 -27.38 -5.61 -19.19
C LYS A 213 -26.49 -5.91 -20.39
N TRP A 214 -26.34 -4.94 -21.28
CA TRP A 214 -25.38 -5.03 -22.37
C TRP A 214 -23.97 -5.20 -21.82
N LEU A 215 -23.56 -4.33 -20.88
CA LEU A 215 -22.22 -4.36 -20.28
C LEU A 215 -21.96 -5.69 -19.60
N GLU A 216 -22.92 -6.23 -18.83
CA GLU A 216 -22.80 -7.56 -18.23
C GLU A 216 -22.57 -8.65 -19.28
N SER A 217 -23.36 -8.64 -20.35
CA SER A 217 -23.25 -9.62 -21.44
C SER A 217 -21.95 -9.48 -22.22
N PHE A 218 -21.45 -8.25 -22.38
CA PHE A 218 -20.19 -7.94 -23.04
C PHE A 218 -18.99 -8.33 -22.17
N LEU A 219 -18.99 -7.94 -20.90
CA LEU A 219 -17.81 -7.94 -20.06
C LEU A 219 -17.53 -9.31 -19.44
N GLU A 220 -18.56 -9.97 -18.87
CA GLU A 220 -18.38 -11.22 -18.11
C GLU A 220 -17.70 -12.36 -18.91
N PRO A 221 -18.01 -12.60 -20.20
CA PRO A 221 -17.31 -13.59 -20.98
C PRO A 221 -15.83 -13.23 -21.22
N ARG A 222 -15.54 -11.94 -21.38
CA ARG A 222 -14.20 -11.43 -21.72
C ARG A 222 -13.27 -11.39 -20.50
N LEU A 223 -13.80 -11.18 -19.30
CA LEU A 223 -13.03 -11.29 -18.05
C LEU A 223 -12.46 -12.71 -17.81
N LYS A 224 -12.99 -13.73 -18.49
CA LYS A 224 -12.49 -15.11 -18.43
C LYS A 224 -11.36 -15.40 -19.43
N GLN A 225 -11.05 -14.47 -20.32
CA GLN A 225 -10.04 -14.63 -21.36
C GLN A 225 -8.73 -13.97 -20.92
N SER A 226 -7.67 -14.74 -20.74
CA SER A 226 -6.34 -14.22 -20.34
C SER A 226 -5.84 -13.09 -21.25
N ALA A 227 -6.07 -13.19 -22.56
CA ALA A 227 -5.67 -12.16 -23.52
C ALA A 227 -6.32 -10.78 -23.25
N PHE A 228 -7.49 -10.76 -22.62
CA PHE A 228 -8.23 -9.55 -22.27
C PHE A 228 -8.04 -9.15 -20.80
N TYR A 229 -7.95 -10.10 -19.87
CA TYR A 229 -7.99 -9.85 -18.43
C TYR A 229 -6.60 -9.71 -17.77
N ASP A 230 -5.62 -10.51 -18.18
CA ASP A 230 -4.36 -10.64 -17.45
C ASP A 230 -3.52 -9.36 -17.55
N ASN A 231 -3.17 -8.79 -16.39
CA ASN A 231 -2.45 -7.52 -16.27
C ASN A 231 -3.08 -6.36 -17.09
N THR A 232 -4.40 -6.41 -17.27
CA THR A 232 -5.20 -5.36 -17.91
C THR A 232 -5.87 -4.50 -16.85
N LEU A 233 -5.81 -3.18 -17.03
CA LEU A 233 -6.69 -2.22 -16.38
C LEU A 233 -7.91 -2.00 -17.29
N ILE A 234 -9.11 -2.01 -16.73
CA ILE A 234 -10.36 -1.73 -17.46
C ILE A 234 -11.08 -0.62 -16.71
N LEU A 235 -11.33 0.50 -17.39
CA LEU A 235 -12.19 1.58 -16.91
C LEU A 235 -13.57 1.45 -17.56
N ILE A 236 -14.59 1.45 -16.72
CA ILE A 236 -15.99 1.58 -17.12
C ILE A 236 -16.45 2.93 -16.59
N THR A 237 -16.95 3.80 -17.46
CA THR A 237 -17.42 5.15 -17.10
C THR A 237 -18.57 5.58 -17.99
N PHE A 238 -19.23 6.68 -17.63
CA PHE A 238 -20.10 7.44 -18.52
C PHE A 238 -19.36 8.67 -19.06
N ASP A 239 -19.79 9.22 -20.19
CA ASP A 239 -19.26 10.45 -20.77
C ASP A 239 -19.80 11.71 -20.09
N GLU A 240 -21.04 11.71 -19.63
CA GLU A 240 -21.61 12.80 -18.81
C GLU A 240 -22.81 12.35 -17.95
N GLN A 241 -23.17 13.20 -16.98
CA GLN A 241 -24.33 13.00 -16.11
C GLN A 241 -25.63 13.31 -16.87
N GLU A 242 -26.79 12.83 -16.41
CA GLU A 242 -28.07 13.14 -17.08
C GLU A 242 -28.52 14.57 -16.75
N ASN A 243 -28.24 15.05 -15.54
CA ASN A 243 -28.68 16.34 -15.06
C ASN A 243 -27.75 17.51 -15.47
N TYR A 244 -28.05 18.18 -16.57
CA TYR A 244 -27.32 19.34 -17.11
C TYR A 244 -27.20 20.58 -16.20
N ILE A 245 -27.91 20.65 -15.07
CA ILE A 245 -27.89 21.81 -14.16
C ILE A 245 -26.81 21.66 -13.07
N SER A 246 -26.31 20.43 -12.84
CA SER A 246 -25.29 20.16 -11.84
C SER A 246 -23.90 20.64 -12.32
N LEU A 247 -23.25 21.51 -11.54
CA LEU A 247 -21.91 22.02 -11.83
C LEU A 247 -20.79 20.98 -11.64
N HIS A 248 -21.10 19.81 -11.07
CA HIS A 248 -20.10 18.80 -10.69
C HIS A 248 -19.88 17.71 -11.76
N ASN A 249 -20.80 17.58 -12.72
CA ASN A 249 -20.79 16.55 -13.76
C ASN A 249 -20.33 15.17 -13.27
N HIS A 250 -20.94 14.72 -12.16
CA HIS A 250 -20.47 13.57 -11.40
C HIS A 250 -21.03 12.27 -11.98
N VAL A 251 -20.14 11.43 -12.52
CA VAL A 251 -20.51 10.21 -13.24
C VAL A 251 -19.93 8.98 -12.58
N TYR A 252 -20.61 7.85 -12.76
CA TYR A 252 -20.10 6.57 -12.30
C TYR A 252 -18.80 6.20 -13.03
N ALA A 253 -17.80 5.76 -12.26
CA ALA A 253 -16.60 5.14 -12.81
C ALA A 253 -16.10 4.01 -11.92
N ALA A 254 -15.72 2.88 -12.52
CA ALA A 254 -15.10 1.76 -11.84
C ALA A 254 -13.87 1.28 -12.59
N LEU A 255 -12.81 0.98 -11.84
CA LEU A 255 -11.64 0.28 -12.35
C LEU A 255 -11.75 -1.20 -11.99
N ILE A 256 -11.58 -2.07 -12.97
CA ILE A 256 -11.53 -3.51 -12.78
C ILE A 256 -10.36 -4.13 -13.57
N GLY A 257 -10.13 -5.42 -13.40
CA GLY A 257 -9.22 -6.21 -14.24
C GLY A 257 -8.01 -6.76 -13.49
N GLY A 258 -7.24 -7.65 -14.13
CA GLY A 258 -6.13 -8.36 -13.49
C GLY A 258 -4.99 -7.46 -12.97
N ALA A 259 -4.94 -6.20 -13.40
CA ALA A 259 -3.98 -5.21 -12.89
C ALA A 259 -4.42 -4.51 -11.59
N VAL A 260 -5.70 -4.57 -11.23
CA VAL A 260 -6.21 -3.90 -10.02
C VAL A 260 -5.95 -4.76 -8.79
N LYS A 261 -5.09 -4.25 -7.89
CA LYS A 261 -4.62 -4.91 -6.67
C LYS A 261 -4.78 -3.96 -5.47
N ARG A 262 -6.02 -3.61 -5.17
CA ARG A 262 -6.41 -2.71 -4.08
C ARG A 262 -7.02 -3.50 -2.92
N SER A 263 -6.67 -3.14 -1.70
CA SER A 263 -7.23 -3.66 -0.45
C SER A 263 -8.52 -2.94 -0.05
N VAL A 264 -8.79 -1.80 -0.71
CA VAL A 264 -10.01 -1.00 -0.55
C VAL A 264 -10.92 -1.18 -1.76
N ARG A 265 -12.23 -1.02 -1.54
CA ARG A 265 -13.26 -1.15 -2.59
C ARG A 265 -13.66 0.18 -3.21
N THR A 266 -13.29 1.30 -2.59
CA THR A 266 -13.59 2.66 -3.05
C THR A 266 -12.33 3.51 -3.07
N ASP A 267 -12.32 4.51 -3.96
CA ASP A 267 -11.27 5.52 -4.08
C ASP A 267 -11.91 6.90 -4.25
N SER A 268 -11.60 7.82 -3.33
CA SER A 268 -12.17 9.17 -3.28
C SER A 268 -11.19 10.25 -3.75
N ASN A 269 -10.11 9.88 -4.44
CA ASN A 269 -9.28 10.87 -5.11
C ASN A 269 -10.07 11.58 -6.22
N PRO A 270 -9.86 12.88 -6.44
CA PRO A 270 -10.52 13.61 -7.51
C PRO A 270 -9.98 13.14 -8.87
N TYR A 271 -10.86 12.53 -9.65
CA TYR A 271 -10.57 12.06 -11.00
C TYR A 271 -11.46 12.75 -12.03
N SER A 272 -10.99 12.78 -13.28
CA SER A 272 -11.81 13.21 -14.42
C SER A 272 -11.44 12.43 -15.67
N HIS A 273 -12.08 12.72 -16.82
CA HIS A 273 -11.66 12.14 -18.09
C HIS A 273 -10.19 12.39 -18.43
N TYR A 274 -9.56 13.45 -17.92
CA TYR A 274 -8.13 13.69 -18.09
C TYR A 274 -7.25 12.68 -17.34
N SER A 275 -7.78 12.03 -16.29
CA SER A 275 -7.10 10.96 -15.56
C SER A 275 -6.80 9.75 -16.45
N ILE A 276 -7.58 9.52 -17.52
CA ILE A 276 -7.31 8.47 -18.51
C ILE A 276 -5.93 8.69 -19.14
N LEU A 277 -5.68 9.91 -19.64
CA LEU A 277 -4.42 10.28 -20.29
C LEU A 277 -3.26 10.18 -19.32
N LYS A 278 -3.39 10.83 -18.16
CA LYS A 278 -2.35 10.82 -17.12
C LYS A 278 -1.95 9.40 -16.72
N THR A 279 -2.92 8.50 -16.59
CA THR A 279 -2.66 7.10 -16.23
C THR A 279 -1.86 6.37 -17.32
N VAL A 280 -2.22 6.56 -18.60
CA VAL A 280 -1.48 5.99 -19.73
C VAL A 280 -0.06 6.54 -19.81
N GLU A 281 0.05 7.86 -19.70
CA GLU A 281 1.30 8.60 -19.79
C GLU A 281 2.32 8.15 -18.74
N GLU A 282 1.89 8.04 -17.48
CA GLU A 282 2.77 7.60 -16.38
C GLU A 282 3.10 6.12 -16.44
N ASN A 283 2.17 5.28 -16.90
CA ASN A 283 2.37 3.83 -16.96
C ASN A 283 3.49 3.43 -17.94
N TRP A 284 3.69 4.19 -19.02
CA TRP A 284 4.70 3.92 -20.06
C TRP A 284 5.76 5.01 -20.25
N ASP A 285 5.82 6.01 -19.36
CA ASP A 285 6.76 7.14 -19.46
C ASP A 285 6.69 7.87 -20.81
N LEU A 286 5.46 8.22 -21.22
CA LEU A 286 5.21 8.82 -22.53
C LEU A 286 5.54 10.32 -22.60
N GLY A 287 5.68 10.99 -21.45
CA GLY A 287 5.54 12.45 -21.37
C GLY A 287 4.08 12.85 -21.29
N SER A 288 3.73 14.08 -21.67
CA SER A 288 2.35 14.59 -21.62
C SER A 288 1.99 15.33 -22.92
N LEU A 289 0.69 15.52 -23.18
CA LEU A 289 0.16 16.38 -24.24
C LEU A 289 0.24 17.87 -23.89
N GLY A 290 0.65 18.19 -22.66
CA GLY A 290 0.82 19.57 -22.18
C GLY A 290 -0.49 20.31 -21.98
N GLN A 291 -1.59 19.59 -21.75
CA GLN A 291 -2.92 20.14 -21.48
C GLN A 291 -3.32 19.83 -20.02
N ASN A 292 -4.62 19.62 -19.77
CA ASN A 292 -5.12 19.29 -18.43
C ASN A 292 -4.68 17.90 -17.94
N ASP A 293 -4.12 17.06 -18.81
CA ASP A 293 -3.42 15.83 -18.47
C ASP A 293 -2.20 16.06 -17.55
N VAL A 294 -1.54 17.22 -17.64
CA VAL A 294 -0.34 17.53 -16.83
C VAL A 294 -0.62 17.44 -15.33
N ASP A 295 -1.72 18.06 -14.91
CA ASP A 295 -2.11 18.21 -13.50
C ASP A 295 -3.20 17.22 -13.06
N ALA A 296 -3.69 16.36 -13.97
CA ALA A 296 -4.66 15.35 -13.63
C ALA A 296 -4.11 14.29 -12.66
N THR A 297 -5.00 13.64 -11.92
CA THR A 297 -4.66 12.54 -11.01
C THR A 297 -4.63 11.21 -11.79
N PRO A 298 -3.53 10.43 -11.79
CA PRO A 298 -3.51 9.08 -12.37
C PRO A 298 -4.31 8.10 -11.51
N PHE A 299 -4.96 7.12 -12.13
CA PHE A 299 -5.64 6.05 -11.42
C PHE A 299 -4.68 5.21 -10.59
N VAL A 300 -5.06 4.96 -9.33
CA VAL A 300 -4.30 4.11 -8.43
C VAL A 300 -4.73 2.65 -8.60
N THR A 301 -3.92 1.83 -9.27
CA THR A 301 -4.27 0.42 -9.55
C THR A 301 -3.82 -0.55 -8.47
N LYS A 302 -2.87 -0.17 -7.62
CA LYS A 302 -2.34 -1.00 -6.53
C LYS A 302 -2.18 -0.14 -5.27
N ASP A 303 -2.36 -0.73 -4.10
CA ASP A 303 -2.06 0.02 -2.88
C ASP A 303 -0.57 0.30 -2.79
N ASN A 304 -0.21 1.53 -2.46
CA ASN A 304 1.15 1.88 -2.09
C ASN A 304 1.44 1.31 -0.68
N GLY A 305 1.55 -0.01 -0.58
CA GLY A 305 1.91 -0.68 0.67
C GLY A 305 3.25 -0.20 1.19
N LEU A 306 3.49 -0.35 2.49
CA LEU A 306 4.82 -0.11 3.10
C LEU A 306 5.94 -0.82 2.32
N GLY A 307 5.67 -1.97 1.70
CA GLY A 307 6.64 -2.72 0.89
C GLY A 307 7.16 -2.00 -0.36
N ASP A 308 6.41 -1.04 -0.91
CA ASP A 308 6.88 -0.25 -2.07
C ASP A 308 7.83 0.88 -1.64
N ARG A 309 7.75 1.32 -0.38
CA ARG A 309 8.58 2.40 0.19
C ARG A 309 9.72 1.90 1.08
N ILE A 310 9.51 0.83 1.83
CA ILE A 310 10.50 0.22 2.72
C ILE A 310 11.22 -0.88 1.95
N LYS A 311 12.49 -0.64 1.63
CA LYS A 311 13.36 -1.62 0.94
C LYS A 311 14.17 -2.49 1.89
N ASN A 312 14.40 -2.01 3.11
CA ASN A 312 15.17 -2.70 4.13
C ASN A 312 14.46 -2.59 5.49
N ILE A 313 14.31 -3.72 6.18
CA ILE A 313 13.90 -3.78 7.59
C ILE A 313 15.12 -4.18 8.41
N VAL A 314 15.47 -3.38 9.41
CA VAL A 314 16.50 -3.71 10.40
C VAL A 314 15.82 -3.94 11.74
N MET A 315 15.83 -5.17 12.22
CA MET A 315 15.24 -5.57 13.49
C MET A 315 16.36 -5.77 14.53
N VAL A 316 16.38 -4.91 15.55
CA VAL A 316 17.29 -5.02 16.69
C VAL A 316 16.50 -5.55 17.89
N MET A 317 16.82 -6.77 18.33
CA MET A 317 16.13 -7.38 19.47
C MET A 317 16.97 -7.28 20.75
N MET A 318 16.57 -6.34 21.61
CA MET A 318 17.16 -6.12 22.94
C MET A 318 16.64 -7.16 23.95
N GLU A 319 17.16 -7.11 25.19
CA GLU A 319 16.86 -8.09 26.23
C GLU A 319 16.26 -7.46 27.51
N ASN A 320 15.31 -8.19 28.12
CA ASN A 320 14.80 -8.09 29.49
C ASN A 320 14.52 -6.69 30.06
N ARG A 321 13.68 -5.89 29.40
CA ARG A 321 13.15 -4.64 29.97
C ARG A 321 11.67 -4.47 29.66
N SER A 322 10.85 -4.16 30.66
CA SER A 322 9.43 -3.85 30.47
C SER A 322 9.24 -2.44 29.90
N PHE A 323 8.06 -2.18 29.31
CA PHE A 323 7.72 -0.84 28.82
C PHE A 323 7.83 0.20 29.93
N ASP A 324 7.19 -0.03 31.09
CA ASP A 324 7.25 0.90 32.22
C ASP A 324 8.68 1.15 32.71
N LYS A 325 9.54 0.14 32.70
CA LYS A 325 10.94 0.31 33.09
C LYS A 325 11.70 1.25 32.15
N MET A 326 11.41 1.22 30.85
CA MET A 326 12.10 2.03 29.84
C MET A 326 11.45 3.38 29.56
N ALA A 327 10.12 3.42 29.46
CA ALA A 327 9.35 4.54 28.93
C ALA A 327 8.25 5.03 29.88
N GLY A 328 8.13 4.46 31.09
CA GLY A 328 7.07 4.80 32.04
C GLY A 328 7.01 6.31 32.37
N TYR A 329 8.16 6.99 32.41
CA TYR A 329 8.23 8.43 32.66
C TYR A 329 8.46 9.28 31.40
N PHE A 330 8.17 8.76 30.21
CA PHE A 330 8.16 9.59 28.99
C PHE A 330 6.89 10.47 29.01
N LYS A 331 7.06 11.80 28.99
CA LYS A 331 5.97 12.78 29.18
C LYS A 331 5.78 13.76 28.03
N TYR A 332 6.46 13.55 26.90
CA TYR A 332 6.36 14.44 25.74
C TYR A 332 5.09 14.24 24.91
N SER A 333 4.33 13.16 25.13
CA SER A 333 3.01 12.95 24.54
C SER A 333 2.04 12.43 25.61
N PRO A 334 0.80 12.96 25.69
CA PRO A 334 -0.22 12.46 26.61
C PRO A 334 -0.80 11.10 26.17
N ASP A 335 -0.59 10.68 24.93
CA ASP A 335 -1.11 9.43 24.38
C ASP A 335 -0.32 8.20 24.86
N ILE A 336 0.88 8.41 25.41
CA ILE A 336 1.73 7.33 25.92
C ILE A 336 1.11 6.80 27.22
N ASN A 337 0.81 5.51 27.24
CA ASN A 337 0.42 4.78 28.45
C ASN A 337 1.61 4.60 29.42
N GLY A 338 1.98 5.67 30.12
CA GLY A 338 3.08 5.69 31.08
C GLY A 338 2.66 5.89 32.53
N LEU A 339 3.61 5.73 33.45
CA LEU A 339 3.47 5.86 34.90
C LEU A 339 3.09 7.27 35.36
N THR A 340 2.16 7.38 36.29
CA THR A 340 1.71 8.66 36.88
C THR A 340 2.52 9.08 38.10
N GLY A 341 3.37 8.19 38.63
CA GLY A 341 4.09 8.38 39.89
C GLY A 341 3.27 8.01 41.13
N LYS A 342 2.08 7.41 40.93
CA LYS A 342 1.20 6.93 42.00
C LYS A 342 1.16 5.41 42.09
N GLU A 343 1.75 4.72 41.12
CA GLU A 343 1.80 3.27 41.02
C GLU A 343 2.67 2.70 42.14
N TYR A 344 2.17 1.65 42.81
CA TYR A 344 2.88 0.99 43.91
C TYR A 344 2.59 -0.51 43.93
N ASN A 345 3.47 -1.24 44.60
CA ASN A 345 3.24 -2.62 45.01
C ASN A 345 3.37 -2.74 46.53
N LEU A 346 2.63 -3.69 47.11
CA LEU A 346 2.76 -4.00 48.53
C LEU A 346 3.95 -4.93 48.75
N VAL A 347 4.63 -4.78 49.89
CA VAL A 347 5.65 -5.74 50.33
C VAL A 347 5.04 -7.14 50.51
N ASN A 348 3.82 -7.22 51.04
CA ASN A 348 3.02 -8.42 51.14
C ASN A 348 1.62 -8.17 50.56
N THR A 349 1.29 -8.83 49.46
CA THR A 349 0.02 -8.68 48.73
C THR A 349 -1.20 -9.20 49.50
N SER A 350 -0.99 -10.13 50.45
CA SER A 350 -2.06 -10.68 51.28
C SER A 350 -2.42 -9.79 52.47
N ASP A 351 -1.61 -8.76 52.78
CA ASP A 351 -1.85 -7.81 53.85
C ASP A 351 -2.14 -6.41 53.27
N PRO A 352 -3.39 -5.92 53.32
CA PRO A 352 -3.74 -4.61 52.78
C PRO A 352 -3.07 -3.44 53.51
N ASN A 353 -2.54 -3.65 54.72
CA ASN A 353 -1.80 -2.65 55.49
C ASN A 353 -0.28 -2.74 55.29
N SER A 354 0.18 -3.63 54.42
CA SER A 354 1.60 -3.79 54.13
C SER A 354 2.21 -2.51 53.57
N ALA A 355 3.53 -2.34 53.76
CA ALA A 355 4.24 -1.18 53.26
C ALA A 355 4.11 -1.08 51.73
N LYS A 356 3.82 0.13 51.25
CA LYS A 356 3.74 0.45 49.82
C LYS A 356 5.12 0.83 49.32
N ILE A 357 5.56 0.17 48.26
CA ILE A 357 6.76 0.53 47.49
C ILE A 357 6.28 1.17 46.20
N TYR A 358 6.60 2.45 46.02
CA TYR A 358 6.20 3.23 44.85
C TYR A 358 7.22 3.07 43.72
N ALA A 359 6.72 3.03 42.48
CA ALA A 359 7.57 3.08 41.30
C ALA A 359 8.24 4.46 41.20
N THR A 360 9.56 4.50 41.02
CA THR A 360 10.35 5.75 40.93
C THR A 360 11.25 5.74 39.69
N MET A 361 11.90 6.87 39.40
CA MET A 361 12.85 7.02 38.28
C MET A 361 14.28 6.53 38.62
N ASP A 362 14.44 5.69 39.64
CA ASP A 362 15.74 5.23 40.13
C ASP A 362 16.10 3.83 39.60
N ALA A 363 15.79 3.51 38.34
CA ALA A 363 16.22 2.24 37.75
C ALA A 363 17.74 2.24 37.48
N SER A 364 18.39 1.09 37.73
CA SER A 364 19.81 0.89 37.40
C SER A 364 20.00 0.19 36.06
N TYR A 365 21.11 0.48 35.38
CA TYR A 365 21.49 -0.21 34.13
C TYR A 365 21.76 -1.70 34.34
N ILE A 366 22.43 -2.03 35.45
CA ILE A 366 22.75 -3.40 35.86
C ILE A 366 21.79 -3.76 36.99
N ASP A 367 21.02 -4.83 36.77
CA ASP A 367 20.12 -5.33 37.80
C ASP A 367 20.95 -6.02 38.89
N PRO A 368 20.85 -5.61 40.17
CA PRO A 368 21.58 -6.25 41.26
C PRO A 368 21.06 -7.67 41.51
N ASP A 369 19.77 -7.87 41.28
CA ASP A 369 19.06 -9.14 41.39
C ASP A 369 18.15 -9.25 40.17
N ASP A 370 18.42 -10.21 39.29
CA ASP A 370 17.63 -10.42 38.07
C ASP A 370 16.19 -10.84 38.45
N PRO A 371 15.15 -10.04 38.14
CA PRO A 371 13.78 -10.42 38.47
C PRO A 371 13.41 -11.74 37.80
N ASN A 372 12.75 -12.63 38.55
CA ASN A 372 12.35 -13.91 37.99
C ASN A 372 11.34 -13.70 36.85
N HIS A 373 11.71 -14.16 35.66
CA HIS A 373 10.97 -14.01 34.42
C HIS A 373 10.57 -15.38 33.85
N GLY A 374 10.46 -16.39 34.71
CA GLY A 374 9.77 -17.65 34.42
C GLY A 374 8.26 -17.48 34.48
N ILE A 375 7.52 -18.36 33.79
CA ILE A 375 6.06 -18.24 33.64
C ILE A 375 5.31 -18.14 34.98
N ASP A 376 5.70 -18.96 35.96
CA ASP A 376 5.09 -18.97 37.29
C ASP A 376 5.30 -17.66 38.05
N ALA A 377 6.49 -17.07 37.92
CA ALA A 377 6.82 -15.81 38.54
C ALA A 377 6.05 -14.66 37.90
N VAL A 378 5.99 -14.60 36.56
CA VAL A 378 5.24 -13.54 35.85
C VAL A 378 3.75 -13.62 36.19
N VAL A 379 3.18 -14.82 36.30
CA VAL A 379 1.78 -15.02 36.74
C VAL A 379 1.55 -14.50 38.17
N GLU A 380 2.47 -14.76 39.11
CA GLU A 380 2.42 -14.17 40.45
C GLU A 380 2.51 -12.63 40.40
N GLN A 381 3.43 -12.10 39.60
CA GLN A 381 3.70 -10.66 39.49
C GLN A 381 2.49 -9.87 38.98
N ILE A 382 1.79 -10.37 37.95
CA ILE A 382 0.56 -9.76 37.42
C ILE A 382 -0.65 -9.92 38.36
N GLY A 383 -0.46 -10.60 39.50
CA GLY A 383 -1.42 -10.61 40.61
C GLY A 383 -2.38 -11.79 40.61
N ILE A 384 -2.02 -12.91 39.97
CA ILE A 384 -2.83 -14.11 39.94
C ILE A 384 -2.37 -15.06 41.06
N HIS A 385 -3.11 -15.06 42.17
CA HIS A 385 -2.91 -16.00 43.26
C HIS A 385 -3.56 -17.34 42.91
N HIS A 386 -2.79 -18.32 42.42
CA HIS A 386 -3.30 -19.70 42.31
C HIS A 386 -2.73 -20.55 43.47
N PRO A 387 -3.56 -21.22 44.30
CA PRO A 387 -3.11 -22.03 45.43
C PRO A 387 -2.39 -23.35 45.03
N GLN A 388 -1.92 -23.49 43.79
CA GLN A 388 -1.36 -24.74 43.25
C GLN A 388 -0.16 -24.53 42.28
N ILE A 389 0.59 -23.42 42.38
CA ILE A 389 1.77 -23.19 41.52
C ILE A 389 2.96 -24.11 41.89
N THR A 390 2.87 -24.89 42.97
CA THR A 390 3.79 -26.00 43.20
C THR A 390 3.39 -27.22 42.36
N GLY A 391 4.03 -27.40 41.20
CA GLY A 391 4.11 -28.72 40.55
C GLY A 391 3.48 -28.91 39.18
N TYR A 392 3.12 -27.85 38.43
CA TYR A 392 2.67 -28.01 37.05
C TYR A 392 3.68 -27.44 36.05
N PRO A 393 4.60 -28.28 35.50
CA PRO A 393 5.33 -27.89 34.32
C PRO A 393 4.35 -27.81 33.14
N GLY A 394 4.10 -26.58 32.66
CA GLY A 394 3.59 -26.36 31.30
C GLY A 394 2.13 -26.72 30.99
N SER A 395 1.22 -26.80 31.96
CA SER A 395 -0.20 -27.07 31.65
C SER A 395 -1.06 -25.80 31.65
N ALA A 396 -1.49 -25.41 30.45
CA ALA A 396 -2.73 -24.70 30.12
C ALA A 396 -3.23 -23.64 31.14
N PHE A 397 -2.61 -22.46 31.12
CA PHE A 397 -3.32 -21.27 31.57
C PHE A 397 -4.44 -20.96 30.56
N GLY A 398 -5.70 -21.03 30.98
CA GLY A 398 -6.81 -20.49 30.20
C GLY A 398 -6.69 -18.97 30.05
N PRO A 399 -7.47 -18.32 29.16
CA PRO A 399 -7.42 -16.87 29.01
C PRO A 399 -7.74 -16.19 30.35
N PHE A 400 -6.80 -15.39 30.86
CA PHE A 400 -7.01 -14.59 32.06
C PHE A 400 -8.04 -13.50 31.77
N LYS A 401 -9.03 -13.33 32.63
CA LYS A 401 -9.94 -12.19 32.52
C LYS A 401 -9.22 -10.96 33.06
N GLN A 402 -9.28 -9.85 32.33
CA GLN A 402 -8.56 -8.63 32.69
C GLN A 402 -8.92 -8.09 34.09
N ASN A 403 -10.13 -8.36 34.57
CA ASN A 403 -10.57 -8.02 35.94
C ASN A 403 -9.92 -8.87 37.06
N GLN A 404 -9.09 -9.85 36.71
CA GLN A 404 -8.34 -10.68 37.66
C GLN A 404 -6.87 -10.22 37.80
N LEU A 405 -6.42 -9.27 36.98
CA LEU A 405 -5.04 -8.79 36.97
C LEU A 405 -4.90 -7.60 37.91
N THR A 406 -4.18 -7.78 39.03
CA THR A 406 -3.97 -6.72 40.02
C THR A 406 -2.64 -6.00 39.86
N MET A 407 -1.71 -6.56 39.08
CA MET A 407 -0.37 -6.00 38.83
C MET A 407 0.41 -5.69 40.13
N SER A 408 0.16 -6.48 41.20
CA SER A 408 0.58 -6.14 42.57
C SER A 408 1.68 -7.03 43.15
N GLY A 409 2.10 -8.07 42.44
CA GLY A 409 2.98 -9.13 42.96
C GLY A 409 4.48 -8.93 42.71
N PHE A 410 4.90 -7.88 42.00
CA PHE A 410 6.30 -7.67 41.59
C PHE A 410 7.26 -7.59 42.78
N VAL A 411 6.97 -6.73 43.76
CA VAL A 411 7.83 -6.53 44.94
C VAL A 411 7.88 -7.78 45.82
N GLN A 412 6.73 -8.41 46.08
CA GLN A 412 6.66 -9.64 46.86
C GLN A 412 7.46 -10.78 46.20
N ASN A 413 7.27 -10.98 44.89
CA ASN A 413 7.97 -12.02 44.14
C ASN A 413 9.48 -11.78 44.12
N MET A 414 9.93 -10.53 44.01
CA MET A 414 11.34 -10.13 44.11
C MET A 414 11.95 -10.48 45.48
N ILE A 415 11.27 -10.10 46.57
CA ILE A 415 11.67 -10.41 47.95
C ILE A 415 11.82 -11.92 48.14
N LYS A 416 10.80 -12.67 47.72
CA LYS A 416 10.73 -14.12 47.88
C LYS A 416 11.80 -14.85 47.05
N THR A 417 11.99 -14.46 45.79
CA THR A 417 12.93 -15.10 44.87
C THR A 417 14.37 -14.99 45.35
N HIS A 418 14.75 -13.80 45.85
CA HIS A 418 16.14 -13.50 46.19
C HIS A 418 16.41 -13.44 47.70
N ASN A 419 15.42 -13.80 48.52
CA ASN A 419 15.48 -13.75 49.98
C ASN A 419 15.97 -12.38 50.50
N ILE A 420 15.40 -11.30 49.98
CA ILE A 420 15.80 -9.91 50.28
C ILE A 420 15.12 -9.45 51.57
N SER A 421 15.84 -8.74 52.44
CA SER A 421 15.22 -8.10 53.61
C SER A 421 14.21 -7.03 53.17
N THR A 422 13.04 -6.97 53.81
CA THR A 422 12.03 -5.93 53.52
C THR A 422 12.50 -4.51 53.86
N SER A 423 13.57 -4.37 54.64
CA SER A 423 14.24 -3.10 54.92
C SER A 423 15.22 -2.66 53.82
N ASP A 424 15.60 -3.54 52.90
CA ASP A 424 16.51 -3.23 51.79
C ASP A 424 15.73 -2.60 50.61
N LEU A 425 15.26 -1.38 50.85
CA LEU A 425 14.44 -0.64 49.88
C LEU A 425 15.07 -0.54 48.48
N PRO A 426 16.39 -0.27 48.31
CA PRO A 426 17.01 -0.21 47.00
C PRO A 426 16.88 -1.51 46.19
N ARG A 427 17.05 -2.68 46.81
CA ARG A 427 16.94 -3.97 46.10
C ARG A 427 15.49 -4.34 45.79
N ILE A 428 14.56 -4.12 46.72
CA ILE A 428 13.15 -4.52 46.51
C ILE A 428 12.41 -3.58 45.54
N LYS A 429 12.76 -2.28 45.49
CA LYS A 429 12.12 -1.31 44.57
C LYS A 429 12.55 -1.49 43.12
N HIS A 430 13.69 -2.16 42.91
CA HIS A 430 14.33 -2.28 41.61
C HIS A 430 13.42 -2.87 40.51
N VAL A 431 12.58 -3.84 40.87
CA VAL A 431 11.67 -4.53 39.94
C VAL A 431 10.55 -3.63 39.39
N ILE A 432 10.17 -2.58 40.11
CA ILE A 432 9.09 -1.64 39.71
C ILE A 432 9.62 -0.26 39.29
N ASN A 433 10.93 -0.04 39.35
CA ASN A 433 11.52 1.23 38.98
C ASN A 433 11.66 1.40 37.47
N SER A 434 11.58 2.66 37.04
CA SER A 434 11.73 3.10 35.67
C SER A 434 12.99 3.96 35.52
N PHE A 435 13.54 4.05 34.32
CA PHE A 435 14.66 4.94 34.04
C PHE A 435 14.20 6.40 34.05
N ASN A 436 15.02 7.27 34.61
CA ASN A 436 14.94 8.69 34.31
C ASN A 436 15.23 8.87 32.81
N PRO A 437 14.40 9.61 32.04
CA PRO A 437 14.66 9.87 30.61
C PRO A 437 16.06 10.45 30.33
N ALA A 438 16.65 11.18 31.29
CA ALA A 438 18.00 11.73 31.19
C ALA A 438 19.11 10.65 31.21
N ASP A 439 18.84 9.48 31.80
CA ASP A 439 19.79 8.37 31.92
C ASP A 439 19.77 7.47 30.67
N ILE A 440 18.72 7.54 29.86
CA ILE A 440 18.60 6.76 28.60
C ILE A 440 18.39 7.69 27.40
N PRO A 441 19.29 8.67 27.16
CA PRO A 441 19.05 9.78 26.24
C PRO A 441 18.84 9.32 24.80
N VAL A 442 19.48 8.24 24.35
CA VAL A 442 19.31 7.70 23.00
C VAL A 442 17.91 7.10 22.82
N THR A 443 17.47 6.24 23.74
CA THR A 443 16.14 5.63 23.68
C THR A 443 15.04 6.69 23.78
N HIS A 444 15.20 7.66 24.69
CA HIS A 444 14.26 8.76 24.83
C HIS A 444 14.19 9.62 23.56
N ALA A 445 15.33 9.98 22.96
CA ALA A 445 15.36 10.74 21.71
C ALA A 445 14.74 9.98 20.53
N LEU A 446 14.99 8.68 20.40
CA LEU A 446 14.36 7.84 19.38
C LEU A 446 12.84 7.85 19.55
N ALA A 447 12.34 7.67 20.76
CA ALA A 447 10.91 7.65 21.04
C ALA A 447 10.23 9.02 20.82
N GLN A 448 10.96 10.12 20.95
CA GLN A 448 10.46 11.48 20.67
C GLN A 448 10.37 11.80 19.17
N ASN A 449 11.26 11.22 18.36
CA ASN A 449 11.38 11.56 16.94
C ASN A 449 10.80 10.49 16.00
N PHE A 450 10.46 9.33 16.54
CA PHE A 450 9.91 8.19 15.79
C PHE A 450 8.70 7.60 16.51
N ALA A 451 8.05 6.62 15.88
CA ALA A 451 6.93 5.92 16.48
C ALA A 451 7.37 5.07 17.67
N ILE A 452 6.63 5.15 18.76
CA ILE A 452 6.68 4.22 19.90
C ILE A 452 5.40 3.38 19.91
N ILE A 453 5.51 2.10 20.26
CA ILE A 453 4.37 1.20 20.41
C ILE A 453 4.28 0.81 21.88
N ASP A 454 3.28 1.35 22.58
CA ASP A 454 3.09 1.19 24.04
C ASP A 454 2.12 0.04 24.41
N HIS A 455 1.53 -0.60 23.39
CA HIS A 455 0.71 -1.80 23.51
C HIS A 455 1.37 -2.99 22.79
N TRP A 456 2.70 -3.13 22.91
CA TRP A 456 3.47 -4.25 22.37
C TRP A 456 3.82 -5.26 23.46
N TYR A 457 3.18 -6.43 23.42
CA TYR A 457 3.32 -7.46 24.45
C TYR A 457 4.19 -8.62 23.97
N ALA A 458 4.92 -9.23 24.90
CA ALA A 458 5.56 -10.52 24.69
C ALA A 458 4.50 -11.58 24.34
N SER A 459 4.83 -12.51 23.44
CA SER A 459 3.88 -13.53 22.98
C SER A 459 3.47 -14.49 24.08
N VAL A 460 4.36 -14.73 25.05
CA VAL A 460 4.07 -15.48 26.27
C VAL A 460 4.65 -14.78 27.50
N PRO A 461 3.97 -14.86 28.66
CA PRO A 461 4.44 -14.29 29.93
C PRO A 461 5.56 -15.17 30.51
N GLY A 462 6.72 -15.21 29.87
CA GLY A 462 7.79 -16.13 30.22
C GLY A 462 9.14 -15.72 29.66
N SER A 463 10.09 -16.66 29.73
CA SER A 463 11.51 -16.34 29.58
C SER A 463 11.93 -16.00 28.15
N THR A 464 13.21 -15.63 27.99
CA THR A 464 13.81 -15.17 26.74
C THR A 464 13.55 -16.13 25.56
N GLN A 465 13.75 -17.44 25.74
CA GLN A 465 13.72 -18.38 24.61
C GLN A 465 12.34 -18.55 23.97
N PRO A 466 11.26 -18.86 24.71
CA PRO A 466 9.92 -18.92 24.11
C PRO A 466 9.58 -17.67 23.28
N ASN A 467 9.87 -16.48 23.79
CA ASN A 467 9.56 -15.23 23.10
C ASN A 467 10.45 -14.99 21.86
N ARG A 468 11.72 -15.37 21.88
CA ARG A 468 12.57 -15.36 20.67
C ARG A 468 12.10 -16.37 19.62
N LEU A 469 11.63 -17.54 20.04
CA LEU A 469 11.03 -18.52 19.12
C LEU A 469 9.76 -17.97 18.47
N PHE A 470 8.88 -17.33 19.24
CA PHE A 470 7.70 -16.64 18.70
C PHE A 470 8.07 -15.53 17.72
N ALA A 471 9.07 -14.71 18.03
CA ALA A 471 9.50 -13.61 17.16
C ALA A 471 9.94 -14.08 15.76
N HIS A 472 10.51 -15.27 15.66
CA HIS A 472 11.01 -15.81 14.39
C HIS A 472 10.08 -16.83 13.73
N ALA A 473 9.19 -17.49 14.47
CA ALA A 473 8.42 -18.62 13.96
C ALA A 473 6.93 -18.60 14.36
N ALA A 474 6.46 -17.54 15.03
CA ALA A 474 5.10 -17.41 15.53
C ALA A 474 4.63 -18.53 16.49
N THR A 475 5.56 -19.36 16.98
CA THR A 475 5.33 -20.41 17.98
C THR A 475 6.60 -20.72 18.75
N SER A 476 6.46 -21.08 20.03
CA SER A 476 7.54 -21.61 20.86
C SER A 476 7.73 -23.12 20.72
N HIS A 477 6.90 -23.82 19.94
CA HIS A 477 6.90 -25.29 19.83
C HIS A 477 6.72 -25.99 21.19
N GLY A 478 5.90 -25.39 22.07
CA GLY A 478 5.61 -25.92 23.40
C GLY A 478 6.64 -25.53 24.47
N GLU A 479 7.68 -24.78 24.11
CA GLU A 479 8.63 -24.28 25.09
C GLU A 479 8.01 -23.23 26.00
N THR A 480 8.26 -23.39 27.30
CA THR A 480 7.78 -22.50 28.37
C THR A 480 8.92 -21.91 29.21
N THR A 481 10.14 -22.45 29.06
CA THR A 481 11.33 -22.05 29.82
C THR A 481 12.58 -22.09 28.92
N THR A 482 13.69 -21.52 29.40
CA THR A 482 14.98 -21.60 28.71
C THR A 482 15.70 -22.90 29.10
N THR A 483 15.72 -23.90 28.21
CA THR A 483 16.37 -25.21 28.48
C THR A 483 17.49 -25.50 27.48
N ALA A 484 18.73 -25.59 27.97
CA ALA A 484 19.91 -25.75 27.13
C ALA A 484 19.94 -27.06 26.30
N GLY A 485 19.34 -28.14 26.81
CA GLY A 485 19.32 -29.44 26.12
C GLY A 485 18.59 -29.43 24.78
N ASN A 486 17.57 -28.58 24.63
CA ASN A 486 16.75 -28.50 23.42
C ASN A 486 17.46 -27.74 22.29
N TYR A 487 18.49 -26.94 22.61
CA TYR A 487 19.32 -26.29 21.60
C TYR A 487 20.06 -27.31 20.74
N LEU A 488 20.59 -28.41 21.30
CA LEU A 488 21.35 -29.36 20.50
C LEU A 488 20.45 -30.08 19.49
N ALA A 489 19.27 -30.53 19.91
CA ALA A 489 18.27 -31.14 19.01
C ALA A 489 17.75 -30.14 17.96
N GLY A 490 17.62 -28.87 18.36
CA GLY A 490 17.12 -27.78 17.53
C GLY A 490 15.62 -27.84 17.28
N TYR A 491 15.04 -26.69 16.92
CA TYR A 491 13.60 -26.52 16.71
C TYR A 491 13.19 -26.72 15.24
N PRO A 492 12.16 -27.53 14.95
CA PRO A 492 11.81 -27.90 13.59
C PRO A 492 10.89 -26.90 12.87
N GLN A 493 10.27 -25.95 13.58
CA GLN A 493 9.27 -25.06 12.99
C GLN A 493 9.83 -24.16 11.88
N LYS A 494 8.96 -23.83 10.90
CA LYS A 494 9.27 -22.87 9.84
C LYS A 494 9.45 -21.48 10.45
N THR A 495 10.51 -20.81 10.03
CA THR A 495 10.85 -19.45 10.48
C THR A 495 10.56 -18.42 9.39
N ILE A 496 10.57 -17.14 9.77
CA ILE A 496 10.54 -16.02 8.83
C ILE A 496 11.65 -16.13 7.78
N PHE A 497 12.85 -16.60 8.16
CA PHE A 497 13.98 -16.78 7.26
C PHE A 497 13.68 -17.78 6.14
N ASN A 498 12.90 -18.83 6.43
CA ASN A 498 12.46 -19.77 5.40
C ASN A 498 11.49 -19.11 4.42
N SER A 499 10.54 -18.31 4.92
CA SER A 499 9.61 -17.58 4.07
C SER A 499 10.32 -16.52 3.20
N LEU A 500 11.39 -15.90 3.70
CA LEU A 500 12.20 -14.96 2.95
C LEU A 500 12.95 -15.66 1.82
N ASP A 501 13.58 -16.80 2.08
CA ASP A 501 14.25 -17.60 1.03
C ASP A 501 13.26 -18.13 -0.02
N ASP A 502 12.11 -18.66 0.39
CA ASP A 502 11.06 -19.13 -0.53
C ASP A 502 10.59 -18.02 -1.49
N ALA A 503 10.64 -16.76 -1.04
CA ALA A 503 10.26 -15.58 -1.81
C ALA A 503 11.42 -14.91 -2.56
N GLY A 504 12.65 -15.43 -2.45
CA GLY A 504 13.85 -14.81 -3.04
C GLY A 504 14.21 -13.46 -2.42
N ILE A 505 13.81 -13.20 -1.18
CA ILE A 505 14.07 -11.96 -0.44
C ILE A 505 15.37 -12.11 0.35
N THR A 506 16.31 -11.19 0.12
CA THR A 506 17.62 -11.24 0.78
C THR A 506 17.51 -11.00 2.28
N TRP A 507 18.22 -11.80 3.09
CA TRP A 507 18.27 -11.63 4.54
C TRP A 507 19.62 -11.99 5.15
N LYS A 508 19.95 -11.40 6.31
CA LYS A 508 21.10 -11.78 7.13
C LYS A 508 20.76 -11.67 8.63
N ASN A 509 21.30 -12.58 9.44
CA ASN A 509 21.39 -12.42 10.89
C ASN A 509 22.82 -11.97 11.24
N TYR A 510 22.94 -10.77 11.81
CA TYR A 510 24.19 -10.21 12.29
C TYR A 510 24.31 -10.36 13.80
N PHE A 511 25.31 -11.08 14.27
CA PHE A 511 25.48 -11.39 15.69
C PHE A 511 26.81 -10.87 16.25
N GLN A 512 26.82 -10.49 17.53
CA GLN A 512 28.05 -10.08 18.23
C GLN A 512 28.82 -11.26 18.86
N GLN A 513 28.12 -12.28 19.36
CA GLN A 513 28.73 -13.47 19.98
C GLN A 513 28.26 -14.74 19.30
N LEU A 514 26.98 -15.09 19.49
CA LEU A 514 26.33 -16.24 18.88
C LEU A 514 24.99 -15.82 18.31
N PRO A 515 24.62 -16.31 17.10
CA PRO A 515 23.32 -16.03 16.53
C PRO A 515 22.24 -16.80 17.29
N SER A 516 21.29 -16.09 17.89
CA SER A 516 20.21 -16.69 18.67
C SER A 516 19.32 -17.58 17.78
N THR A 517 19.32 -17.34 16.47
CA THR A 517 18.55 -18.10 15.49
C THR A 517 19.13 -19.48 15.15
N ILE A 518 20.37 -19.80 15.57
CA ILE A 518 20.97 -21.12 15.31
C ILE A 518 20.23 -22.26 16.01
N VAL A 519 19.36 -21.95 16.97
CA VAL A 519 18.51 -22.91 17.64
C VAL A 519 17.52 -23.59 16.69
N PHE A 520 17.19 -23.00 15.55
CA PHE A 520 16.33 -23.60 14.54
C PHE A 520 17.08 -24.56 13.62
N GLN A 521 16.58 -25.79 13.46
CA GLN A 521 17.19 -26.80 12.60
C GLN A 521 17.36 -26.31 11.15
N GLN A 522 16.40 -25.54 10.65
CA GLN A 522 16.42 -25.01 9.29
C GLN A 522 17.55 -24.02 9.06
N VAL A 523 17.88 -23.20 10.07
CA VAL A 523 18.96 -22.18 9.99
C VAL A 523 20.36 -22.83 10.00
N ARG A 524 20.48 -24.08 10.44
CA ARG A 524 21.73 -24.86 10.43
C ARG A 524 22.10 -25.45 9.06
N LYS A 525 21.21 -25.37 8.08
CA LYS A 525 21.45 -25.93 6.74
C LYS A 525 22.55 -25.14 6.01
N LEU A 526 23.33 -25.82 5.18
CA LEU A 526 24.54 -25.31 4.51
C LEU A 526 24.33 -24.04 3.64
N GLY A 527 23.09 -23.65 3.28
CA GLY A 527 22.81 -22.36 2.61
C GLY A 527 22.31 -21.24 3.53
N PHE A 528 21.81 -21.58 4.73
CA PHE A 528 21.31 -20.59 5.70
C PHE A 528 22.45 -20.04 6.56
N VAL A 529 23.45 -20.87 6.86
CA VAL A 529 24.62 -20.48 7.65
C VAL A 529 25.43 -19.37 6.98
N ASP A 530 25.38 -19.26 5.64
CA ASP A 530 26.02 -18.19 4.89
C ASP A 530 25.44 -16.81 5.20
N ASN A 531 24.18 -16.75 5.67
CA ASN A 531 23.50 -15.53 6.07
C ASN A 531 23.73 -15.15 7.54
N LEU A 532 24.49 -15.96 8.30
CA LEU A 532 24.92 -15.64 9.66
C LEU A 532 26.26 -14.89 9.59
N LYS A 533 26.27 -13.61 9.95
CA LYS A 533 27.44 -12.73 9.85
C LYS A 533 27.78 -12.08 11.18
N SER A 534 29.04 -11.71 11.38
CA SER A 534 29.40 -10.91 12.55
C SER A 534 28.82 -9.50 12.48
N TYR A 535 28.69 -8.84 13.63
CA TYR A 535 28.26 -7.44 13.69
C TYR A 535 29.15 -6.47 12.89
N ASP A 536 30.45 -6.75 12.71
CA ASP A 536 31.31 -5.93 11.86
C ASP A 536 30.84 -5.92 10.39
N HIS A 537 30.26 -7.03 9.91
CA HIS A 537 29.66 -7.06 8.58
C HIS A 537 28.39 -6.21 8.50
N PHE A 538 27.61 -6.11 9.59
CA PHE A 538 26.46 -5.20 9.64
C PHE A 538 26.93 -3.76 9.46
N LEU A 539 27.99 -3.35 10.18
CA LEU A 539 28.56 -2.01 10.06
C LEU A 539 29.09 -1.74 8.64
N ALA A 540 29.74 -2.73 8.03
CA ALA A 540 30.22 -2.63 6.65
C ALA A 540 29.06 -2.48 5.66
N ASP A 541 28.07 -3.38 5.70
CA ASP A 541 26.92 -3.38 4.81
C ASP A 541 26.05 -2.12 4.97
N ALA A 542 25.87 -1.64 6.20
CA ALA A 542 25.17 -0.40 6.48
C ALA A 542 25.91 0.81 5.89
N LYS A 543 27.25 0.85 6.05
CA LYS A 543 28.08 1.94 5.53
C LYS A 543 28.09 1.99 4.00
N THR A 544 28.02 0.84 3.33
CA THR A 544 28.02 0.76 1.85
C THR A 544 26.63 0.78 1.23
N GLY A 545 25.56 0.83 2.04
CA GLY A 545 24.17 0.80 1.55
C GLY A 545 23.78 -0.56 0.93
N THR A 546 24.43 -1.64 1.36
CA THR A 546 24.26 -3.01 0.84
C THR A 546 23.57 -3.93 1.83
N LEU A 547 22.83 -3.36 2.80
CA LEU A 547 22.02 -4.15 3.71
C LEU A 547 21.03 -5.03 2.93
N PRO A 548 20.79 -6.28 3.36
CA PRO A 548 19.75 -7.11 2.79
C PRO A 548 18.36 -6.53 3.11
N GLN A 549 17.34 -6.98 2.38
CA GLN A 549 15.96 -6.53 2.57
C GLN A 549 15.45 -6.82 4.00
N TYR A 550 15.93 -7.87 4.64
CA TYR A 550 15.70 -8.15 6.07
C TYR A 550 17.02 -8.36 6.83
N SER A 551 17.32 -7.49 7.79
CA SER A 551 18.49 -7.57 8.66
C SER A 551 18.04 -7.80 10.10
N PHE A 552 18.40 -8.95 10.68
CA PHE A 552 18.23 -9.19 12.11
C PHE A 552 19.56 -8.91 12.82
N VAL A 553 19.54 -8.19 13.94
CA VAL A 553 20.74 -7.87 14.73
C VAL A 553 20.61 -8.46 16.12
N ASP A 554 21.45 -9.45 16.41
CA ASP A 554 21.61 -10.11 17.70
C ASP A 554 22.74 -9.42 18.50
N PRO A 555 22.40 -8.57 19.48
CA PRO A 555 23.40 -7.98 20.38
C PRO A 555 23.98 -9.04 21.31
N THR A 556 25.07 -8.72 21.99
CA THR A 556 25.65 -9.57 23.05
C THR A 556 24.65 -9.77 24.20
N TYR A 557 24.34 -11.02 24.54
CA TYR A 557 23.40 -11.38 25.62
C TYR A 557 23.96 -12.38 26.65
N GLU A 558 25.05 -13.11 26.37
CA GLU A 558 25.61 -14.06 27.35
C GLU A 558 26.74 -13.44 28.19
N LYS A 559 26.62 -13.58 29.53
CA LYS A 559 27.79 -13.63 30.41
C LYS A 559 28.35 -15.05 30.35
N PHE A 560 29.35 -15.31 29.53
CA PHE A 560 30.15 -16.52 29.69
C PHE A 560 30.81 -16.48 31.09
N PRO A 561 30.79 -17.58 31.86
CA PRO A 561 31.60 -17.66 33.07
C PRO A 561 33.07 -17.45 32.69
N SER A 562 33.73 -16.49 33.35
CA SER A 562 35.17 -16.29 33.31
C SER A 562 35.92 -17.49 33.90
#